data_AF-A0A929A0L5-F1
#
_entry.id   AF-A0A929A0L5-F1
#
_cell.length_a   1.000
_cell.length_b   1.000
_cell.length_c   1.000
_cell.angle_alpha   90.00
_cell.angle_beta   90.00
_cell.angle_gamma   90.00
#
_symmetry.space_group_name_H-M   'P 1'
#
loop_
_entity.id
_entity.type
_entity.pdbx_description
1 polymer ?
#
loop_
_entity_poly.entity_id
_entity_poly.type
_entity_poly.pdbx_seq_one_letter_code
_entity_poly.pdbx_strand_id
1 'polypeptide(L)'
;RMGYKGVYNCIKDLAELAELDDAIHPHQLRHTFGTQLILEGMNPEFVRRLMRIKSMNVFGRYTKRALELKAKESFYDTLQASESGLFGKR
;
A
#
# COMPACT_ATOMS: atom_id res chain seq x y z
N ARG A 1 22.43 -13.44 -16.77
CA ARG A 1 21.61 -12.54 -15.93
C ARG A 1 20.26 -12.36 -16.61
N MET A 2 19.14 -12.59 -15.92
CA MET A 2 17.82 -12.40 -16.51
C MET A 2 17.57 -10.90 -16.77
N GLY A 3 17.19 -10.54 -18.00
CA GLY A 3 16.85 -9.17 -18.38
C GLY A 3 15.43 -8.77 -17.97
N TYR A 4 15.05 -7.51 -18.21
CA TYR A 4 13.72 -6.98 -17.89
C TYR A 4 12.57 -7.87 -18.40
N LYS A 5 12.63 -8.27 -19.68
CA LYS A 5 11.61 -9.12 -20.31
C LYS A 5 11.54 -10.51 -19.68
N GLY A 6 12.68 -11.06 -19.25
CA GLY A 6 12.70 -12.34 -18.55
C GLY A 6 11.98 -12.25 -17.20
N VAL A 7 12.28 -11.22 -16.40
CA VAL A 7 11.60 -11.01 -15.11
C VAL A 7 10.11 -10.75 -15.32
N TYR A 8 9.75 -9.97 -16.32
CA TYR A 8 8.36 -9.69 -16.66
C TYR A 8 7.59 -10.97 -17.01
N ASN A 9 8.15 -11.79 -17.91
CA ASN A 9 7.54 -13.05 -18.32
C ASN A 9 7.42 -14.02 -17.14
N CYS A 10 8.47 -14.18 -16.34
CA CYS A 10 8.39 -15.05 -15.16
C CYS A 10 7.26 -14.64 -14.19
N ILE A 11 7.03 -13.34 -13.99
CA ILE A 11 5.89 -12.88 -13.16
C ILE A 11 4.56 -13.20 -13.82
N LYS A 12 4.44 -13.07 -15.15
CA LYS A 12 3.23 -13.44 -15.88
C LYS A 12 2.95 -14.95 -15.81
N ASP A 13 3.97 -15.78 -16.01
CA ASP A 13 3.87 -17.24 -15.90
C ASP A 13 3.44 -17.64 -14.48
N LEU A 14 4.01 -17.01 -13.44
CA LEU A 14 3.61 -17.23 -12.05
C LEU A 14 2.17 -16.79 -11.77
N ALA A 15 1.71 -15.69 -12.37
CA ALA A 15 0.33 -15.24 -12.22
C ALA A 15 -0.66 -16.21 -12.86
N GLU A 16 -0.35 -16.71 -14.06
CA GLU A 16 -1.14 -17.73 -14.76
C GLU A 16 -1.21 -19.03 -13.94
N LEU A 17 -0.07 -19.52 -13.44
CA LEU A 17 -0.01 -20.71 -12.57
C LEU A 17 -0.79 -20.54 -11.26
N ALA A 18 -0.91 -19.31 -10.77
CA ALA A 18 -1.69 -18.98 -9.58
C ALA A 18 -3.18 -18.71 -9.89
N GLU A 19 -3.61 -18.87 -11.14
CA GLU A 19 -4.96 -18.57 -11.62
C GLU A 19 -5.41 -17.13 -11.29
N LEU A 20 -4.45 -16.21 -11.31
CA LEU A 20 -4.69 -14.79 -11.06
C LEU A 20 -4.89 -14.02 -12.37
N ASP A 21 -5.56 -12.87 -12.27
CA ASP A 21 -5.88 -12.00 -13.41
C ASP A 21 -4.65 -11.69 -14.27
N ASP A 22 -4.86 -11.65 -15.59
CA ASP A 22 -3.88 -11.28 -16.60
C ASP A 22 -3.25 -9.90 -16.41
N ALA A 23 -3.86 -9.03 -15.60
CA ALA A 23 -3.29 -7.73 -15.27
C ALA A 23 -1.98 -7.80 -14.46
N ILE A 24 -1.67 -8.91 -13.77
CA ILE A 24 -0.51 -8.99 -12.88
C ILE A 24 0.82 -8.86 -13.63
N HIS A 25 1.57 -7.83 -13.25
CA HIS A 25 2.91 -7.57 -13.77
C HIS A 25 3.82 -6.94 -12.68
N PRO A 26 5.16 -6.92 -12.84
CA PRO A 26 6.09 -6.49 -11.79
C PRO A 26 5.79 -5.12 -11.16
N HIS A 27 5.31 -4.16 -11.95
CA HIS A 27 4.99 -2.81 -11.43
C HIS A 27 3.78 -2.82 -10.51
N GLN A 28 2.76 -3.63 -10.82
CA GLN A 28 1.58 -3.81 -9.97
C GLN A 28 1.95 -4.45 -8.64
N LEU A 29 2.84 -5.44 -8.64
CA LEU A 29 3.34 -6.02 -7.38
C LEU A 29 4.04 -4.97 -6.50
N ARG A 30 4.73 -4.00 -7.10
CA ARG A 30 5.29 -2.86 -6.37
C ARG A 30 4.20 -1.95 -5.77
N HIS A 31 3.08 -1.74 -6.46
CA HIS A 31 1.91 -1.05 -5.89
C HIS A 31 1.32 -1.82 -4.71
N THR A 32 1.12 -3.13 -4.87
CA THR A 32 0.59 -4.02 -3.83
C THR A 32 1.49 -4.01 -2.59
N PHE A 33 2.81 -4.11 -2.76
CA PHE A 33 3.79 -4.04 -1.67
C PHE A 33 3.63 -2.77 -0.82
N GLY A 34 3.61 -1.59 -1.47
CA GLY A 34 3.44 -0.32 -0.75
C GLY A 34 2.08 -0.21 -0.05
N THR A 35 1.03 -0.68 -0.71
CA THR A 35 -0.34 -0.65 -0.18
C THR A 35 -0.46 -1.50 1.08
N GLN A 36 0.04 -2.75 1.05
CA GLN A 36 -0.06 -3.67 2.19
C GLN A 36 0.68 -3.16 3.42
N LEU A 37 1.90 -2.63 3.26
CA LEU A 37 2.65 -2.09 4.41
C LEU A 37 1.92 -0.93 5.10
N ILE A 38 1.22 -0.08 4.34
CA ILE A 38 0.37 0.97 4.94
C ILE A 38 -0.82 0.36 5.68
N LEU A 39 -1.49 -0.64 5.07
CA LEU A 39 -2.62 -1.34 5.70
C LEU A 39 -2.22 -2.11 6.97
N GLU A 40 -0.97 -2.53 7.06
CA GLU A 40 -0.37 -3.12 8.27
C GLU A 40 0.04 -2.07 9.32
N GLY A 41 -0.15 -0.78 9.05
CA GLY A 41 0.11 0.31 9.98
C GLY A 41 1.55 0.85 9.94
N MET A 42 2.36 0.46 8.95
CA MET A 42 3.71 1.00 8.81
C MET A 42 3.67 2.49 8.49
N ASN A 43 4.61 3.25 9.07
CA ASN A 43 4.74 4.68 8.80
C ASN A 43 4.95 4.94 7.29
N PRO A 44 4.12 5.80 6.66
CA PRO A 44 4.21 6.09 5.22
C PRO A 44 5.58 6.54 4.72
N GLU A 45 6.32 7.27 5.54
CA GLU A 45 7.68 7.72 5.22
C GLU A 45 8.68 6.55 5.13
N PHE A 46 8.51 5.53 5.97
CA PHE A 46 9.34 4.32 5.92
C PHE A 46 9.01 3.49 4.69
N VAL A 47 7.71 3.29 4.41
CA VAL A 47 7.26 2.58 3.20
C VAL A 47 7.80 3.28 1.95
N ARG A 48 7.71 4.61 1.87
CA ARG A 48 8.27 5.41 0.76
C ARG A 48 9.76 5.15 0.57
N ARG A 49 10.54 5.13 1.66
CA ARG A 49 11.99 4.87 1.63
C ARG A 49 12.31 3.45 1.17
N LEU A 50 11.57 2.44 1.64
CA LEU A 50 11.70 1.05 1.18
C LEU A 50 11.41 0.91 -0.32
N MET A 51 10.37 1.60 -0.80
CA MET A 51 10.05 1.67 -2.22
C MET A 51 11.02 2.55 -3.02
N ARG A 52 12.00 3.20 -2.39
CA ARG A 52 12.99 4.09 -3.04
C ARG A 52 12.36 5.23 -3.85
N ILE A 53 11.20 5.72 -3.43
CA ILE A 53 10.51 6.83 -4.09
C ILE A 53 10.93 8.14 -3.44
N LYS A 54 11.47 9.11 -4.19
CA LYS A 54 11.99 10.36 -3.60
C LYS A 54 10.90 11.32 -3.09
N SER A 55 9.78 11.40 -3.79
CA SER A 55 8.73 12.39 -3.52
C SER A 55 7.51 11.73 -2.89
N MET A 56 6.96 12.35 -1.85
CA MET A 56 5.71 11.89 -1.24
C MET A 56 4.53 11.97 -2.21
N ASN A 57 4.54 12.95 -3.14
CA ASN A 57 3.51 13.07 -4.17
C ASN A 57 3.53 11.86 -5.14
N VAL A 58 4.73 11.40 -5.51
CA VAL A 58 4.88 10.20 -6.33
C VAL A 58 4.48 8.95 -5.55
N PHE A 59 4.83 8.87 -4.27
CA PHE A 59 4.44 7.78 -3.39
C PHE A 59 2.92 7.65 -3.26
N GLY A 60 2.20 8.77 -3.13
CA GLY A 60 0.74 8.79 -3.06
C GLY A 60 0.06 8.10 -4.25
N ARG A 61 0.66 8.09 -5.45
CA ARG A 61 0.13 7.33 -6.59
C ARG A 61 0.07 5.82 -6.35
N TYR A 62 0.90 5.31 -5.44
CA TYR A 62 0.96 3.88 -5.11
C TYR A 62 0.04 3.51 -3.95
N THR A 63 -0.21 4.43 -3.02
CA THR A 63 -0.78 4.10 -1.69
C THR A 63 -1.98 4.95 -1.29
N LYS A 64 -2.49 5.86 -2.15
CA LYS A 64 -3.57 6.81 -1.83
C LYS A 64 -4.74 6.18 -1.08
N ARG A 65 -5.29 5.09 -1.62
CA ARG A 65 -6.45 4.41 -1.02
C ARG A 65 -6.15 3.82 0.36
N ALA A 66 -4.97 3.24 0.55
CA ALA A 66 -4.57 2.69 1.85
C ALA A 66 -4.35 3.80 2.89
N LEU A 67 -3.75 4.92 2.48
CA LEU A 67 -3.58 6.09 3.36
C LEU A 67 -4.93 6.68 3.79
N GLU A 68 -5.89 6.82 2.87
CA GLU A 68 -7.24 7.31 3.19
C GLU A 68 -7.96 6.36 4.15
N LEU A 69 -7.87 5.05 3.92
CA LEU A 69 -8.47 4.05 4.80
C LEU A 69 -7.86 4.10 6.21
N LYS A 70 -6.53 4.13 6.31
CA LYS A 70 -5.84 4.21 7.60
C LYS A 70 -6.08 5.52 8.33
N ALA A 71 -6.13 6.64 7.61
CA ALA A 71 -6.50 7.92 8.21
C ALA A 71 -7.90 7.87 8.81
N LYS A 72 -8.85 7.24 8.10
CA LYS A 72 -10.22 7.04 8.59
C LYS A 72 -10.25 6.15 9.83
N GLU A 73 -9.56 5.01 9.82
CA GLU A 73 -9.43 4.11 10.97
C GLU A 73 -8.86 4.83 12.19
N SER A 74 -7.69 5.48 12.04
CA SER A 74 -7.04 6.23 13.11
C SER A 74 -7.91 7.35 13.68
N PHE A 75 -8.72 8.01 12.84
CA PHE A 75 -9.66 9.01 13.30
C PHE A 75 -10.75 8.41 14.21
N TYR A 76 -11.38 7.31 13.79
CA TYR A 76 -12.40 6.65 14.62
C TYR A 76 -11.82 6.04 15.90
N ASP A 77 -10.61 5.49 15.85
CA ASP A 77 -9.92 4.98 17.04
C ASP A 77 -9.67 6.11 18.04
N THR A 78 -9.24 7.28 17.55
CA THR A 78 -9.05 8.48 18.37
C THR A 78 -10.36 8.97 18.97
N LEU A 79 -11.47 8.93 18.21
CA LEU A 79 -12.79 9.28 18.73
C LEU A 79 -13.26 8.33 19.84
N GLN A 80 -13.05 7.02 19.69
CA GLN A 80 -13.44 6.03 20.68
C GLN A 80 -12.59 6.10 21.95
N ALA A 81 -11.29 6.39 21.82
CA ALA A 81 -10.37 6.53 22.95
C ALA A 81 -10.48 7.88 23.69
N SER A 82 -11.23 8.85 23.15
CA SER A 82 -11.39 10.17 23.75
C SER A 82 -12.35 10.14 24.94
N GLU A 83 -11.80 10.09 26.16
CA GLU A 83 -12.56 10.23 27.42
C GLU A 83 -12.99 11.69 27.73
N SER A 84 -12.44 12.66 27.01
CA SER A 84 -12.60 14.10 27.31
C SER A 84 -13.97 14.68 26.93
N GLY A 85 -14.86 13.89 26.33
CA GLY A 85 -16.18 14.36 25.88
C GLY A 85 -16.13 15.38 24.73
N LEU A 86 -14.96 15.71 24.19
CA LEU A 86 -14.81 16.66 23.09
C LEU A 86 -15.48 16.17 21.80
N PHE A 87 -15.57 14.83 21.63
CA PHE A 87 -16.17 14.20 20.47
C PHE A 87 -17.04 12.95 20.77
N GLY A 88 -17.24 12.60 22.04
CA GLY A 88 -18.06 11.46 22.48
C GLY A 88 -19.43 11.90 23.03
N LYS A 89 -20.49 11.15 22.69
CA LYS A 89 -21.87 11.40 23.17
C LYS A 89 -21.94 11.41 24.70
N ARG A 90 -22.70 12.38 25.24
CA ARG A 90 -23.31 12.27 26.57
C ARG A 90 -24.19 11.04 26.66
#